data_AF-A0A9D4YCC7-F1
#
_entry.id   AF-A0A9D4YCC7-F1
#
_cell.length_a   1.000
_cell.length_b   1.000
_cell.length_c   1.000
_cell.angle_alpha   90.00
_cell.angle_beta   90.00
_cell.angle_gamma   90.00
#
_symmetry.space_group_name_H-M   'P 1'
#
loop_
_entity.id
_entity.type
_entity.pdbx_description
1 polymer ?
#
loop_
_entity_poly.entity_id
_entity_poly.type
_entity_poly.pdbx_seq_one_letter_code
_entity_poly.pdbx_strand_id
1 'polypeptide(L)' 'MPDSADTYLHRVGRAGRFGTKGLAITFVSCSTDVDVLNNVQSRFEIDIKQLPEQIDTSTYNMCFFIH' A
#
# COMPACT_ATOMS: atom_id res chain seq x y z
N MET A 1 -6.78 11.87 2.86
CA MET A 1 -6.74 10.39 2.93
C MET A 1 -8.16 9.85 3.12
N PRO A 2 -8.53 8.59 2.77
CA PRO A 2 -9.89 8.11 3.02
C PRO A 2 -10.22 8.12 4.51
N ASP A 3 -11.48 8.41 4.85
CA ASP A 3 -11.96 8.58 6.22
C ASP A 3 -11.91 7.31 7.08
N SER A 4 -11.81 6.14 6.45
CA SER A 4 -11.80 4.83 7.12
C SER A 4 -10.78 3.86 6.53
N ALA A 5 -10.23 3.02 7.41
CA ALA A 5 -9.27 1.96 7.07
C ALA A 5 -9.81 0.98 6.02
N ASP A 6 -11.11 0.67 6.06
CA ASP A 6 -11.78 -0.20 5.10
C ASP A 6 -11.81 0.40 3.68
N THR A 7 -11.98 1.72 3.58
CA THR A 7 -11.93 2.43 2.29
C THR A 7 -10.50 2.51 1.75
N TYR A 8 -9.49 2.62 2.63
CA TYR A 8 -8.09 2.49 2.24
C TYR A 8 -7.82 1.10 1.66
N LEU A 9 -8.30 0.04 2.32
CA LEU A 9 -8.17 -1.33 1.83
C LEU A 9 -8.93 -1.55 0.51
N HIS A 10 -10.11 -0.96 0.30
CA HIS A 10 -10.81 -1.05 -0.98
C HIS A 10 -10.06 -0.35 -2.13
N ARG A 11 -9.26 0.68 -1.83
CA ARG A 11 -8.44 1.41 -2.82
C ARG A 11 -7.13 0.69 -3.14
N VAL A 12 -6.43 0.22 -2.10
CA VAL A 12 -5.16 -0.51 -2.22
C VAL A 12 -5.40 -1.96 -2.66
N GLY A 13 -6.54 -2.53 -2.28
CA GLY A 13 -7.03 -3.86 -2.67
C GLY A 13 -7.51 -3.91 -4.10
N ARG A 14 -6.67 -3.53 -5.06
CA ARG A 14 -6.78 -4.01 -6.44
C ARG A 14 -6.01 -5.33 -6.53
N ALA A 15 -6.67 -6.34 -7.12
CA ALA A 15 -6.14 -7.68 -7.42
C ALA A 15 -6.42 -8.78 -6.38
N GLY A 16 -7.71 -9.05 -6.16
CA GLY A 16 -8.12 -10.44 -6.07
C GLY A 16 -7.74 -11.17 -7.37
N ARG A 17 -6.86 -12.16 -7.24
CA ARG A 17 -6.64 -13.35 -8.11
C ARG A 17 -5.48 -13.37 -9.12
N PHE A 18 -4.85 -12.28 -9.57
CA PHE A 18 -3.66 -12.36 -10.45
C PHE A 18 -2.69 -11.18 -10.22
N GLY A 19 -1.52 -11.45 -9.62
CA GLY A 19 -0.43 -10.46 -9.40
C GLY A 19 -0.17 -10.18 -7.92
N THR A 20 0.70 -10.97 -7.30
CA THR A 20 0.99 -10.97 -5.86
C THR A 20 1.90 -9.84 -5.37
N LYS A 21 2.27 -8.88 -6.24
CA LYS A 21 3.13 -7.74 -5.87
C LYS A 21 2.59 -6.45 -6.49
N GLY A 22 2.43 -5.42 -5.66
CA GLY A 22 1.97 -4.09 -6.07
C GLY A 22 2.54 -3.03 -5.14
N LEU A 23 2.78 -1.83 -5.67
CA LEU A 23 3.29 -0.70 -4.91
C LEU A 23 2.14 0.29 -4.67
N ALA A 24 1.81 0.55 -3.40
CA ALA A 24 0.85 1.56 -3.01
C ALA A 24 1.60 2.75 -2.39
N ILE A 25 1.38 3.95 -2.93
CA ILE A 25 1.97 5.19 -2.44
C ILE A 25 0.84 6.05 -1.90
N THR A 26 0.93 6.42 -0.63
CA THR A 26 -0.07 7.23 0.06
C THR A 26 0.54 8.59 0.40
N PHE A 27 -0.05 9.66 -0.13
CA PHE A 27 0.36 11.02 0.19
C PHE A 27 -0.31 11.46 1.50
N VAL A 28 0.52 11.92 2.44
CA VAL A 28 0.11 12.41 3.76
C VAL A 28 0.42 13.90 3.80
N SER A 29 -0.58 14.74 4.09
CA SER A 29 -0.41 16.20 4.12
C SER A 29 -0.76 16.81 5.47
N CYS A 30 -1.63 16.16 6.25
CA CYS A 30 -2.09 16.64 7.55
C CYS A 30 -1.79 15.62 8.66
N SER A 31 -1.72 16.07 9.91
CA SER A 31 -1.56 15.19 11.08
C SER A 31 -2.67 14.14 11.18
N THR A 32 -3.90 14.51 10.83
CA THR A 32 -5.05 13.60 10.78
C THR A 32 -4.86 12.44 9.80
N ASP A 33 -4.13 12.65 8.69
CA ASP A 33 -3.81 11.58 7.76
C ASP A 33 -2.82 10.58 8.41
N VAL A 34 -1.85 11.07 9.20
CA VAL A 34 -0.92 10.21 9.95
C VAL A 34 -1.66 9.32 10.96
N ASP A 35 -2.65 9.88 11.66
CA ASP A 35 -3.48 9.13 12.61
C ASP A 35 -4.26 8.00 11.92
N VAL A 36 -4.85 8.27 10.76
CA VAL A 36 -5.53 7.24 9.96
C VAL A 36 -4.54 6.18 9.48
N LEU A 37 -3.32 6.58 9.11
CA LEU A 37 -2.27 5.67 8.65
C LEU A 37 -1.82 4.73 9.77
N ASN A 38 -1.60 5.26 10.96
CA ASN A 38 -1.28 4.46 12.14
C ASN A 38 -2.41 3.50 12.52
N ASN A 39 -3.67 3.94 12.40
CA ASN A 39 -4.82 3.09 12.64
C ASN A 39 -4.88 1.92 11.64
N VAL A 40 -4.65 2.19 10.35
CA VAL A 40 -4.55 1.16 9.30
C VAL A 40 -3.41 0.17 9.59
N GLN A 41 -2.23 0.66 9.96
CA GLN A 41 -1.08 -0.18 10.29
C GLN A 41 -1.39 -1.13 11.47
N SER A 42 -1.94 -0.59 12.56
CA SER A 42 -2.29 -1.39 13.73
C SER A 42 -3.45 -2.36 13.48
N ARG A 43 -4.43 -1.99 12.65
CA ARG A 43 -5.61 -2.82 12.38
C ARG A 43 -5.33 -4.00 11.47
N PHE A 44 -4.37 -3.86 10.56
CA PHE A 44 -4.01 -4.89 9.58
C PHE A 44 -2.64 -5.53 9.84
N GLU A 45 -1.95 -5.14 10.92
CA GLU A 45 -0.61 -5.61 11.28
C GLU A 45 0.40 -5.46 10.12
N ILE A 46 0.28 -4.35 9.38
CA ILE A 46 1.15 -4.03 8.25
C ILE A 46 2.07 -2.86 8.60
N ASP A 47 3.31 -2.91 8.10
CA ASP A 47 4.32 -1.87 8.25
C ASP A 47 4.37 -1.02 6.98
N ILE A 48 3.90 0.24 7.06
CA ILE A 48 3.93 1.18 5.93
C ILE A 48 5.17 2.08 6.10
N LYS A 49 6.26 1.69 5.42
CA LYS A 49 7.50 2.46 5.42
C LYS A 49 7.41 3.70 4.56
N GLN A 50 8.22 4.70 4.90
CA GLN A 50 8.45 5.86 4.03
C GLN A 50 9.02 5.42 2.68
N LEU A 51 8.67 6.16 1.62
CA LEU A 51 9.15 5.90 0.28
C LEU A 51 10.68 6.02 0.26
N PRO A 52 11.44 4.95 -0.06
CA PRO A 52 12.88 5.03 -0.19
C PRO A 52 13.26 5.83 -1.44
N GLU A 53 14.44 6.46 -1.43
CA GLU A 53 14.97 7.23 -2.58
C GLU A 53 15.19 6.33 -3.81
N GLN A 54 15.45 5.04 -3.59
CA GLN A 54 15.58 4.03 -4.63
C GLN A 54 14.52 2.94 -4.45
N ILE A 55 13.66 2.78 -5.46
CA ILE A 55 12.63 1.74 -5.50
C ILE A 55 13.04 0.74 -6.59
N ASP A 56 13.34 -0.50 -6.18
CA ASP A 56 13.71 -1.55 -7.13
C ASP A 56 12.48 -2.06 -7.90
N THR A 57 12.50 -1.90 -9.23
CA THR A 57 11.40 -2.23 -10.14
C THR A 57 11.01 -3.71 -10.09
N SER A 58 11.95 -4.59 -9.76
CA SER A 58 11.74 -6.04 -9.63
C SER A 58 10.87 -6.41 -8.42
N THR A 59 10.71 -5.49 -7.47
CA THR A 59 9.95 -5.71 -6.23
C THR A 59 8.44 -5.68 -6.47
N TYR A 60 7.96 -4.96 -7.47
CA TYR A 60 6.53 -4.84 -7.80
C TYR A 60 6.19 -5.29 -9.22
N ASN A 61 7.19 -5.47 -10.09
CA ASN A 61 7.00 -6.00 -11.43
C ASN A 61 7.38 -7.49 -11.46
N MET A 62 6.49 -8.36 -10.97
CA MET A 62 6.65 -9.79 -11.25
C MET A 62 5.91 -10.12 -12.54
N CYS A 63 6.59 -9.97 -13.67
CA CYS A 63 6.20 -10.63 -14.90
C CYS A 63 6.58 -12.12 -14.76
N PHE A 64 5.61 -12.97 -14.43
CA PHE A 64 5.77 -14.41 -14.60
C PHE A 64 5.81 -14.65 -16.12
N PHE A 65 7.02 -14.73 -16.68
CA PHE A 65 7.21 -15.25 -18.03
C PHE A 65 6.92 -16.75 -17.94
N ILE A 66 5.70 -17.12 -18.31
CA ILE A 66 5.29 -18.52 -18.45
C ILE A 66 6.05 -19.03 -19.68
N HIS A 67 6.99 -19.96 -19.48
CA HIS A 67 7.61 -20.73 -20.57
C HIS A 67 6.80 -22.00 -20.79
#